data_AF-A0AAW0PKG6-F1
#
_entry.id   AF-A0AAW0PKG6-F1
#
_cell.length_a   1.000
_cell.length_b   1.000
_cell.length_c   1.000
_cell.angle_alpha   90.00
_cell.angle_beta   90.00
_cell.angle_gamma   90.00
#
_symmetry.space_group_name_H-M   'P 1'
#
loop_
_entity.id
_entity.type
_entity.pdbx_description
1 polymer ?
#
loop_
_entity_poly.entity_id
_entity_poly.type
_entity_poly.pdbx_seq_one_letter_code
_entity_poly.pdbx_strand_id
1 'polypeptide(L)'
;MGNTSWIDLKGSYFIISVFLVCFAPACDGGNILVCPLDGSHFTNMKVLLEELHSHGHKLTLMRSNHSWYIEEQSHLYSTIHIPSKFDLKFFGVFLEKQLQAQIEGLASLLFFAPEFISLFKNIHQMWQDDIHYVFNNKTLLKELKDAKYDLMLTDSGGTLGLILAKYLNLPLVLNARWFNALDSHFVFAPSPVSYIPVTGSGFTDKMDFFQRVQNVIHLSFALAHEYLVIPGYNALCEKYVQDGCDIASIMQDADIWLFRSDFVFDFPRPTMPNVVYIGGFQCKPAQPLPAELEDFVQSAGEHGVIIMTMGSLSTDYPVHSLMK
;
A
#
# COMPACT_ATOMS: atom_id res chain seq x y z
N MET A 1 22.31 53.11 -49.33
CA MET A 1 22.97 52.47 -48.15
C MET A 1 21.88 52.21 -47.14
N GLY A 2 21.55 50.93 -46.94
CA GLY A 2 20.37 50.50 -46.21
C GLY A 2 20.51 50.67 -44.70
N ASN A 3 19.46 51.24 -44.09
CA ASN A 3 19.28 51.27 -42.65
C ASN A 3 18.18 50.25 -42.33
N THR A 4 18.56 48.98 -42.16
CA THR A 4 17.67 47.96 -41.60
C THR A 4 17.58 48.20 -40.10
N SER A 5 16.37 48.56 -39.65
CA SER A 5 16.02 48.68 -38.25
C SER A 5 16.24 47.34 -37.56
N TRP A 6 17.16 47.32 -36.59
CA TRP A 6 17.19 46.30 -35.56
C TRP A 6 15.96 46.52 -34.69
N ILE A 7 14.82 46.01 -35.17
CA ILE A 7 13.59 45.90 -34.40
C ILE A 7 13.95 45.14 -33.13
N ASP A 8 13.50 45.70 -32.02
CA ASP A 8 13.76 45.35 -30.63
C ASP A 8 13.38 43.91 -30.30
N LEU A 9 14.22 42.97 -30.75
CA LEU A 9 14.08 41.53 -30.50
C LEU A 9 13.98 41.25 -29.00
N LYS A 10 14.69 42.02 -28.16
CA LYS A 10 14.67 41.87 -26.69
C LYS A 10 13.31 42.23 -26.09
N GLY A 11 12.70 43.32 -26.55
CA GLY A 11 11.33 43.69 -26.17
C GLY A 11 10.30 42.63 -26.57
N SER A 12 10.44 42.05 -27.77
CA SER A 12 9.55 40.97 -28.23
C SER A 12 9.72 39.69 -27.41
N TYR A 13 10.95 39.27 -27.08
CA TYR A 13 11.18 38.11 -26.22
C TYR A 13 10.64 38.32 -24.80
N PHE A 14 10.79 39.53 -24.25
CA PHE A 14 10.24 39.87 -22.94
C PHE A 14 8.71 39.79 -22.92
N ILE A 15 8.04 40.37 -23.92
CA ILE A 15 6.57 40.31 -24.03
C ILE A 15 6.08 38.87 -24.22
N ILE A 16 6.75 38.08 -25.06
CA ILE A 16 6.42 36.65 -25.26
C ILE A 16 6.60 35.87 -23.96
N SER A 17 7.68 36.12 -23.20
CA SER A 17 7.92 35.45 -21.91
C SER A 17 6.88 35.82 -20.84
N VAL A 18 6.48 37.10 -20.76
CA VAL A 18 5.40 37.54 -19.86
C VAL A 18 4.06 36.93 -20.27
N PHE A 19 3.76 36.87 -21.58
CA PHE A 19 2.56 36.20 -22.09
C PHE A 19 2.59 34.70 -21.74
N LEU A 20 3.70 34.00 -21.94
CA LEU A 20 3.83 32.58 -21.60
C LEU A 20 3.66 32.31 -20.10
N VAL A 21 4.10 33.21 -19.22
CA VAL A 21 3.90 33.10 -17.76
C VAL A 21 2.46 33.41 -17.36
N CYS A 22 1.80 34.38 -18.01
CA CYS A 22 0.40 34.73 -17.74
C CYS A 22 -0.62 33.73 -18.30
N PHE A 23 -0.24 32.97 -19.33
CA PHE A 23 -1.08 31.94 -19.96
C PHE A 23 -0.60 30.51 -19.70
N ALA A 24 0.47 30.33 -18.92
CA ALA A 24 0.75 29.03 -18.34
C ALA A 24 -0.47 28.68 -17.48
N PRO A 25 -1.19 27.58 -17.77
CA PRO A 25 -2.24 27.13 -16.89
C PRO A 25 -1.62 27.04 -15.49
N ALA A 26 -2.23 27.67 -14.50
CA ALA A 26 -1.95 27.31 -13.12
C ALA A 26 -2.10 25.79 -13.09
N CYS A 27 -1.01 25.06 -12.82
CA CYS A 27 -1.06 23.62 -12.70
C CYS A 27 -1.88 23.35 -11.45
N ASP A 28 -3.20 23.26 -11.62
CA ASP A 28 -4.11 22.98 -10.53
C ASP A 28 -3.91 21.51 -10.21
N GLY A 29 -3.18 21.25 -9.12
CA GLY A 29 -2.98 19.89 -8.64
C GLY A 29 -4.33 19.33 -8.19
N GLY A 30 -4.63 18.11 -8.64
CA GLY A 30 -5.85 17.41 -8.23
C GLY A 30 -5.99 17.27 -6.72
N ASN A 31 -7.24 17.19 -6.27
CA ASN A 31 -7.65 16.92 -4.90
C ASN A 31 -7.82 15.41 -4.70
N ILE A 32 -6.92 14.79 -3.94
CA ILE A 32 -6.79 13.34 -3.83
C ILE A 32 -7.24 12.90 -2.44
N LEU A 33 -8.21 11.97 -2.41
CA LEU A 33 -8.59 11.27 -1.19
C LEU A 33 -7.70 10.03 -1.04
N VAL A 34 -7.07 9.89 0.12
CA VAL A 34 -6.10 8.83 0.39
C VAL A 34 -6.60 7.95 1.53
N CYS A 35 -6.71 6.65 1.29
CA CYS A 35 -7.10 5.64 2.28
C CYS A 35 -5.97 4.62 2.47
N PRO A 36 -4.99 4.90 3.35
CA PRO A 36 -3.84 4.05 3.55
C PRO A 36 -4.14 2.90 4.53
N LEU A 37 -3.26 1.89 4.53
CA LEU A 37 -2.99 1.10 5.72
C LEU A 37 -1.79 1.71 6.46
N ASP A 38 -1.85 1.78 7.78
CA ASP A 38 -0.73 2.29 8.61
C ASP A 38 0.47 1.33 8.58
N GLY A 39 1.56 1.65 9.29
CA GLY A 39 2.73 0.79 9.30
C GLY A 39 3.68 1.03 8.13
N SER A 40 4.33 -0.06 7.73
CA SER A 40 5.20 -0.07 6.56
C SER A 40 4.45 0.27 5.27
N HIS A 41 3.15 -0.02 5.19
CA HIS A 41 2.30 0.36 4.06
C HIS A 41 2.25 1.87 3.89
N PHE A 42 1.92 2.62 4.95
CA PHE A 42 1.92 4.07 4.91
C PHE A 42 3.31 4.65 4.69
N THR A 43 4.36 4.09 5.30
CA THR A 43 5.74 4.57 5.11
C THR A 43 6.15 4.55 3.63
N ASN A 44 5.78 3.49 2.90
CA ASN A 44 6.00 3.41 1.46
C ASN A 44 5.10 4.39 0.69
N MET A 45 3.80 4.45 1.02
CA MET A 45 2.87 5.36 0.36
C MET A 45 3.25 6.84 0.56
N LYS A 46 3.82 7.20 1.71
CA LYS A 46 4.27 8.56 2.03
C LYS A 46 5.24 9.12 0.99
N VAL A 47 6.09 8.28 0.39
CA VAL A 47 6.98 8.71 -0.69
C VAL A 47 6.18 9.21 -1.91
N LEU A 48 5.09 8.52 -2.25
CA LEU A 48 4.19 8.97 -3.31
C LEU A 48 3.45 10.25 -2.91
N LEU A 49 3.06 10.37 -1.64
CA LEU A 49 2.40 11.58 -1.14
C LEU A 49 3.33 12.80 -1.15
N GLU A 50 4.61 12.62 -0.84
CA GLU A 50 5.64 13.67 -0.92
C GLU A 50 5.76 14.20 -2.37
N GLU A 51 5.82 13.31 -3.36
CA GLU A 51 5.88 13.68 -4.78
C GLU A 51 4.58 14.29 -5.30
N LEU A 52 3.42 13.74 -4.91
CA LEU A 52 2.12 14.34 -5.28
C LEU A 52 1.99 15.75 -4.70
N HIS A 53 2.36 15.93 -3.43
CA HIS A 53 2.33 17.23 -2.78
C HIS A 53 3.31 18.22 -3.44
N SER A 54 4.53 17.79 -3.79
CA SER A 54 5.53 18.63 -4.47
C SER A 54 5.05 19.12 -5.85
N HIS A 55 4.19 18.32 -6.51
CA HIS A 55 3.54 18.66 -7.77
C HIS A 55 2.22 19.45 -7.60
N GLY A 56 1.91 19.91 -6.39
CA GLY A 56 0.79 20.81 -6.11
C GLY A 56 -0.54 20.12 -5.82
N HIS A 57 -0.58 18.79 -5.72
CA HIS A 57 -1.80 18.06 -5.38
C HIS A 57 -2.22 18.31 -3.92
N LYS A 58 -3.53 18.45 -3.70
CA LYS A 58 -4.10 18.55 -2.36
C LYS A 58 -4.44 17.15 -1.88
N LEU A 59 -3.97 16.80 -0.68
CA LEU A 59 -4.11 15.46 -0.14
C LEU A 59 -4.99 15.48 1.12
N THR A 60 -5.98 14.59 1.16
CA THR A 60 -6.78 14.33 2.36
C THR A 60 -6.68 12.86 2.73
N LEU A 61 -6.13 12.59 3.91
CA LEU A 61 -5.76 11.25 4.37
C LEU A 61 -6.71 10.73 5.43
N MET A 62 -7.19 9.50 5.29
CA MET A 62 -7.90 8.80 6.36
C MET A 62 -6.91 8.24 7.37
N ARG A 63 -7.14 8.50 8.65
CA ARG A 63 -6.32 7.97 9.75
C ARG A 63 -7.18 7.49 10.91
N SER A 64 -6.64 6.59 11.73
CA SER A 64 -7.32 6.13 12.94
C SER A 64 -6.78 6.77 14.21
N ASN A 65 -7.49 6.61 15.31
CA ASN A 65 -7.04 6.97 16.67
C ASN A 65 -5.86 6.13 17.16
N HIS A 66 -5.57 4.99 16.54
CA HIS A 66 -4.42 4.15 16.87
C HIS A 66 -3.34 4.19 15.77
N SER A 67 -3.41 5.18 14.87
CA SER A 67 -2.39 5.39 13.87
C SER A 67 -1.04 5.72 14.49
N TRP A 68 0.02 5.03 14.06
CA TRP A 68 1.35 5.14 14.68
C TRP A 68 2.41 5.77 13.77
N TYR A 69 2.31 5.66 12.43
CA TYR A 69 3.14 6.44 11.50
C TYR A 69 2.37 7.59 10.85
N ILE A 70 1.03 7.55 10.85
CA ILE A 70 0.21 8.62 10.30
C ILE A 70 -0.01 9.71 11.34
N GLU A 71 0.81 10.76 11.23
CA GLU A 71 0.72 11.97 12.05
C GLU A 71 -0.61 12.72 11.83
N GLU A 72 -1.15 13.30 12.90
CA GLU A 72 -2.38 14.10 12.86
C GLU A 72 -2.22 15.41 12.10
N GLN A 73 -1.08 16.05 12.31
CA GLN A 73 -0.76 17.33 11.70
C GLN A 73 0.41 17.10 10.76
N SER A 74 0.23 17.48 9.51
CA SER A 74 1.23 17.35 8.47
C SER A 74 1.14 18.54 7.53
N HIS A 75 2.27 18.97 6.97
CA HIS A 75 2.29 19.95 5.90
C HIS A 75 1.92 19.31 4.54
N LEU A 76 2.01 17.98 4.43
CA LEU A 76 1.76 17.24 3.18
C LEU A 76 0.27 17.02 2.90
N TYR A 77 -0.53 16.79 3.95
CA TYR A 77 -1.92 16.36 3.83
C TYR A 77 -2.78 16.87 5.00
N SER A 78 -4.08 16.99 4.76
CA SER A 78 -5.10 17.11 5.80
C SER A 78 -5.59 15.72 6.22
N THR A 79 -6.25 15.59 7.38
CA THR A 79 -6.67 14.27 7.90
C THR A 79 -8.16 14.18 8.19
N ILE A 80 -8.75 13.02 7.90
CA ILE A 80 -10.07 12.59 8.35
C ILE A 80 -9.89 11.50 9.41
N HIS A 81 -10.51 11.70 10.57
CA HIS A 81 -10.39 10.78 11.69
C HIS A 81 -11.46 9.69 11.66
N ILE A 82 -11.01 8.43 11.67
CA ILE A 82 -11.86 7.23 11.73
C ILE A 82 -11.60 6.52 13.07
N PRO A 83 -12.57 6.48 14.00
CA PRO A 83 -12.39 5.78 15.27
C PRO A 83 -12.39 4.27 15.02
N SER A 84 -11.19 3.67 15.05
CA SER A 84 -10.99 2.25 14.84
C SER A 84 -10.68 1.53 16.15
N LYS A 85 -11.22 0.31 16.28
CA LYS A 85 -10.87 -0.61 17.37
C LYS A 85 -9.58 -1.37 17.10
N PHE A 86 -9.06 -1.29 15.88
CA PHE A 86 -7.82 -1.95 15.49
C PHE A 86 -6.64 -1.36 16.25
N ASP A 87 -5.82 -2.22 16.87
CA ASP A 87 -4.63 -1.88 17.65
C ASP A 87 -3.41 -2.70 17.14
N LEU A 88 -2.23 -2.08 17.10
CA LEU A 88 -0.98 -2.71 16.69
C LEU A 88 -0.68 -4.03 17.43
N LYS A 89 -1.13 -4.17 18.69
CA LYS A 89 -0.92 -5.38 19.49
C LYS A 89 -1.49 -6.64 18.84
N PHE A 90 -2.55 -6.52 18.03
CA PHE A 90 -3.09 -7.64 17.27
C PHE A 90 -2.08 -8.18 16.23
N PHE A 91 -1.29 -7.29 15.62
CA PHE A 91 -0.21 -7.71 14.73
C PHE A 91 0.94 -8.38 15.48
N GLY A 92 1.24 -7.99 16.72
CA GLY A 92 2.27 -8.65 17.52
C GLY A 92 1.96 -10.14 17.74
N VAL A 93 0.72 -10.45 18.13
CA VAL A 93 0.25 -11.84 18.32
C VAL A 93 0.24 -12.60 16.99
N PHE A 94 -0.19 -11.96 15.90
CA PHE A 94 -0.12 -12.56 14.56
C PHE A 94 1.31 -12.90 14.17
N LEU A 95 2.23 -11.94 14.33
CA LEU A 95 3.62 -12.04 13.89
C LEU A 95 4.36 -13.14 14.64
N GLU A 96 4.17 -13.25 15.95
CA GLU A 96 4.79 -14.30 16.76
C GLU A 96 4.39 -15.69 16.26
N LYS A 97 3.09 -15.92 16.07
CA LYS A 97 2.57 -17.20 15.56
C LYS A 97 2.99 -17.47 14.11
N GLN A 98 2.96 -16.44 13.26
CA GLN A 98 3.39 -16.56 11.87
C GLN A 98 4.87 -16.93 11.79
N LEU A 99 5.72 -16.30 12.61
CA LEU A 99 7.15 -16.62 12.67
C LEU A 99 7.37 -18.04 13.16
N GLN A 100 6.66 -18.48 14.21
CA GLN A 100 6.74 -19.85 14.68
C GLN A 100 6.33 -20.85 13.59
N ALA A 101 5.23 -20.59 12.89
CA ALA A 101 4.77 -21.43 11.77
C ALA A 101 5.78 -21.46 10.60
N GLN A 102 6.47 -20.35 10.32
CA GLN A 102 7.51 -20.29 9.29
C GLN A 102 8.76 -21.09 9.67
N ILE A 103 9.18 -21.03 10.94
CA ILE A 103 10.35 -21.76 11.45
C ILE A 103 10.09 -23.27 11.51
N GLU A 104 8.92 -23.66 12.01
CA GLU A 104 8.56 -25.07 12.21
C GLU A 104 7.94 -25.73 10.97
N GLY A 105 7.57 -24.93 9.97
CA GLY A 105 7.07 -25.37 8.67
C GLY A 105 5.58 -25.76 8.66
N LEU A 106 5.18 -26.48 7.61
CA LEU A 106 3.78 -26.72 7.26
C LEU A 106 2.94 -27.36 8.37
N ALA A 107 3.51 -28.25 9.18
CA ALA A 107 2.78 -28.89 10.28
C ALA A 107 2.34 -27.88 11.35
N SER A 108 3.19 -26.91 11.66
CA SER A 108 2.90 -25.83 12.61
C SER A 108 1.89 -24.84 12.04
N LEU A 109 1.97 -24.52 10.74
CA LEU A 109 0.93 -23.75 10.04
C LEU A 109 -0.46 -24.41 10.15
N LEU A 110 -0.53 -25.73 9.91
CA LEU A 110 -1.77 -26.50 10.04
C LEU A 110 -2.28 -26.53 11.48
N PHE A 111 -1.37 -26.62 12.47
CA PHE A 111 -1.70 -26.62 13.88
C PHE A 111 -2.32 -25.29 14.33
N PHE A 112 -1.74 -24.16 13.92
CA PHE A 112 -2.22 -22.82 14.25
C PHE A 112 -3.37 -22.30 13.37
N ALA A 113 -3.83 -23.09 12.40
CA ALA A 113 -4.87 -22.70 11.46
C ALA A 113 -6.15 -22.14 12.14
N PRO A 114 -6.72 -22.77 13.18
CA PRO A 114 -7.90 -22.24 13.87
C PRO A 114 -7.66 -20.86 14.50
N GLU A 115 -6.49 -20.65 15.09
CA GLU A 115 -6.10 -19.40 15.72
C GLU A 115 -5.92 -18.29 14.68
N PHE A 116 -5.27 -18.59 13.54
CA PHE A 116 -5.17 -17.63 12.43
C PHE A 116 -6.55 -17.24 11.93
N ILE A 117 -7.44 -18.21 11.70
CA ILE A 117 -8.83 -17.95 11.27
C ILE A 117 -9.55 -17.04 12.27
N SER A 118 -9.42 -17.31 13.57
CA SER A 118 -10.04 -16.49 14.61
C SER A 118 -9.48 -15.07 14.62
N LEU A 119 -8.17 -14.92 14.52
CA LEU A 119 -7.49 -13.63 14.52
C LEU A 119 -7.89 -12.79 13.31
N PHE A 120 -7.82 -13.37 12.11
CA PHE A 120 -8.24 -12.70 10.88
C PHE A 120 -9.70 -12.28 10.94
N LYS A 121 -10.61 -13.16 11.39
CA LYS A 121 -12.02 -12.81 11.56
C LYS A 121 -12.21 -11.59 12.47
N ASN A 122 -11.48 -11.51 13.58
CA ASN A 122 -11.55 -10.37 14.49
C ASN A 122 -11.02 -9.07 13.85
N ILE A 123 -9.88 -9.15 13.15
CA ILE A 123 -9.29 -8.00 12.44
C ILE A 123 -10.26 -7.48 11.37
N HIS A 124 -10.76 -8.38 10.53
CA HIS A 124 -11.70 -8.01 9.46
C HIS A 124 -13.03 -7.49 10.02
N GLN A 125 -13.51 -7.99 11.16
CA GLN A 125 -14.68 -7.43 11.83
C GLN A 125 -14.45 -5.97 12.26
N MET A 126 -13.26 -5.65 12.79
CA MET A 126 -12.92 -4.26 13.16
C MET A 126 -12.86 -3.36 11.93
N TRP A 127 -12.30 -3.82 10.81
CA TRP A 127 -12.31 -3.05 9.56
C TRP A 127 -13.73 -2.89 8.97
N GLN A 128 -14.61 -3.88 9.14
CA GLN A 128 -16.02 -3.76 8.79
C GLN A 128 -16.75 -2.73 9.67
N ASP A 129 -16.43 -2.67 10.96
CA ASP A 129 -16.94 -1.63 11.87
C ASP A 129 -16.51 -0.22 11.41
N ASP A 130 -15.28 -0.06 10.92
CA ASP A 130 -14.77 1.21 10.37
C ASP A 130 -15.57 1.66 9.13
N ILE A 131 -15.88 0.71 8.23
CA ILE A 131 -16.77 0.96 7.09
C ILE A 131 -18.16 1.35 7.56
N HIS A 132 -18.74 0.63 8.52
CA HIS A 132 -20.03 1.00 9.10
C HIS A 132 -20.02 2.41 9.70
N TYR A 133 -18.95 2.80 10.39
CA TYR A 133 -18.83 4.14 10.95
C TYR A 133 -18.88 5.21 9.85
N VAL A 134 -18.05 5.07 8.81
CA VAL A 134 -17.99 6.05 7.71
C VAL A 134 -19.34 6.17 7.02
N PHE A 135 -19.95 5.05 6.64
CA PHE A 135 -21.18 5.06 5.85
C PHE A 135 -22.45 5.41 6.63
N ASN A 136 -22.45 5.22 7.96
CA ASN A 136 -23.56 5.66 8.80
C ASN A 136 -23.41 7.12 9.28
N ASN A 137 -22.21 7.71 9.17
CA ASN A 137 -21.97 9.11 9.50
C ASN A 137 -22.36 10.02 8.32
N LYS A 138 -23.61 10.48 8.31
CA LYS A 138 -24.17 11.33 7.23
C LYS A 138 -23.43 12.65 7.05
N THR A 139 -22.90 13.24 8.13
CA THR A 139 -22.13 14.48 8.07
C THR A 139 -20.82 14.24 7.33
N LEU A 140 -20.07 13.22 7.74
CA LEU A 140 -18.82 12.85 7.10
C LEU A 140 -19.02 12.47 5.62
N LEU A 141 -20.03 11.67 5.29
CA LEU A 141 -20.33 11.34 3.89
C LEU A 141 -20.68 12.57 3.05
N LYS A 142 -21.39 13.53 3.64
CA LYS A 142 -21.70 14.79 2.96
C LYS A 142 -20.43 15.59 2.70
N GLU A 143 -19.57 15.74 3.70
CA GLU A 143 -18.27 16.41 3.56
C GLU A 143 -17.40 15.76 2.47
N LEU A 144 -17.34 14.43 2.44
CA LEU A 144 -16.61 13.66 1.42
C LEU A 144 -17.16 13.91 0.00
N LYS A 145 -18.48 14.03 -0.16
CA LYS A 145 -19.13 14.34 -1.45
C LYS A 145 -18.98 15.79 -1.88
N ASP A 146 -19.00 16.71 -0.92
CA ASP A 146 -18.90 18.14 -1.14
C ASP A 146 -17.45 18.57 -1.43
N ALA A 147 -16.47 17.79 -0.96
CA ALA A 147 -15.05 18.02 -1.21
C ALA A 147 -14.61 17.84 -2.67
N LYS A 148 -15.40 17.15 -3.52
CA LYS A 148 -15.14 16.95 -4.96
C LYS A 148 -13.70 16.46 -5.23
N TYR A 149 -13.34 15.33 -4.65
CA TYR A 149 -12.07 14.66 -4.95
C TYR A 149 -12.03 14.23 -6.42
N ASP A 150 -10.83 14.22 -6.99
CA ASP A 150 -10.57 13.84 -8.38
C ASP A 150 -10.23 12.35 -8.52
N LEU A 151 -9.67 11.72 -7.47
CA LEU A 151 -9.36 10.29 -7.43
C LEU A 151 -9.24 9.77 -5.98
N MET A 152 -9.36 8.45 -5.83
CA MET A 152 -9.02 7.70 -4.62
C MET A 152 -7.67 7.01 -4.78
N LEU A 153 -6.72 7.29 -3.87
CA LEU A 153 -5.49 6.53 -3.71
C LEU A 153 -5.62 5.65 -2.48
N THR A 154 -5.63 4.33 -2.63
CA THR A 154 -5.83 3.41 -1.50
C THR A 154 -4.87 2.24 -1.52
N ASP A 155 -4.53 1.76 -0.34
CA ASP A 155 -3.82 0.48 -0.19
C ASP A 155 -4.81 -0.67 -0.48
N SER A 156 -4.41 -1.65 -1.30
CA SER A 156 -5.29 -2.78 -1.62
C SER A 156 -5.50 -3.73 -0.45
N GLY A 157 -4.69 -3.66 0.62
CA GLY A 157 -4.89 -4.49 1.81
C GLY A 157 -6.13 -4.13 2.63
N GLY A 158 -6.76 -2.98 2.40
CA GLY A 158 -8.00 -2.56 3.06
C GLY A 158 -9.14 -2.35 2.07
N THR A 159 -10.38 -2.55 2.51
CA THR A 159 -11.57 -2.47 1.64
C THR A 159 -12.35 -1.16 1.74
N LEU A 160 -12.11 -0.34 2.78
CA LEU A 160 -12.81 0.94 2.97
C LEU A 160 -12.62 1.88 1.77
N GLY A 161 -11.38 2.07 1.32
CA GLY A 161 -11.06 2.91 0.16
C GLY A 161 -11.70 2.40 -1.13
N LEU A 162 -11.79 1.08 -1.32
CA LEU A 162 -12.43 0.46 -2.48
C LEU A 162 -13.92 0.80 -2.54
N ILE A 163 -14.65 0.54 -1.46
CA ILE A 163 -16.10 0.79 -1.38
C ILE A 163 -16.37 2.29 -1.48
N LEU A 164 -15.53 3.12 -0.84
CA LEU A 164 -15.71 4.57 -0.87
C LEU A 164 -15.42 5.17 -2.25
N ALA A 165 -14.43 4.67 -2.98
CA ALA A 165 -14.18 5.07 -4.37
C ALA A 165 -15.41 4.81 -5.24
N LYS A 166 -16.00 3.60 -5.13
CA LYS A 166 -17.22 3.25 -5.86
C LYS A 166 -18.41 4.12 -5.45
N TYR A 167 -18.58 4.38 -4.16
CA TYR A 167 -19.67 5.22 -3.64
C TYR A 167 -19.58 6.69 -4.09
N LEU A 168 -18.36 7.24 -4.14
CA LEU A 168 -18.10 8.61 -4.58
C LEU A 168 -17.96 8.72 -6.11
N ASN A 169 -17.97 7.60 -6.83
CA ASN A 169 -17.72 7.49 -8.26
C ASN A 169 -16.39 8.13 -8.68
N LEU A 170 -15.32 7.77 -7.96
CA LEU A 170 -13.96 8.26 -8.19
C LEU A 170 -13.13 7.25 -8.98
N PRO A 171 -12.23 7.71 -9.86
CA PRO A 171 -11.13 6.90 -10.36
C PRO A 171 -10.32 6.30 -9.20
N LEU A 172 -9.94 5.04 -9.32
CA LEU A 172 -9.31 4.24 -8.27
C LEU A 172 -7.85 3.93 -8.62
N VAL A 173 -6.94 4.40 -7.76
CA VAL A 173 -5.52 4.07 -7.81
C VAL A 173 -5.17 3.19 -6.62
N LEU A 174 -4.77 1.95 -6.91
CA LEU A 174 -4.32 0.99 -5.89
C LEU A 174 -2.81 1.11 -5.70
N ASN A 175 -2.35 1.09 -4.44
CA ASN A 175 -0.94 1.08 -4.13
C ASN A 175 -0.60 0.02 -3.08
N ALA A 176 -0.37 -1.21 -3.53
CA ALA A 176 0.18 -2.32 -2.76
C ALA A 176 0.44 -3.53 -3.67
N ARG A 177 1.18 -4.52 -3.16
CA ARG A 177 1.35 -5.85 -3.80
C ARG A 177 0.32 -6.86 -3.31
N TRP A 178 -0.09 -6.76 -2.05
CA TRP A 178 -0.87 -7.78 -1.37
C TRP A 178 -2.34 -7.36 -1.26
N PHE A 179 -3.22 -8.36 -1.32
CA PHE A 179 -4.62 -8.24 -0.95
C PHE A 179 -4.89 -9.25 0.16
N ASN A 180 -5.05 -8.77 1.39
CA ASN A 180 -5.23 -9.63 2.56
C ASN A 180 -4.12 -10.70 2.66
N ALA A 181 -4.46 -12.00 2.60
CA ALA A 181 -3.52 -13.11 2.67
C ALA A 181 -2.94 -13.54 1.31
N LEU A 182 -3.35 -12.89 0.21
CA LEU A 182 -3.05 -13.30 -1.15
C LEU A 182 -2.18 -12.29 -1.90
N ASP A 183 -1.35 -12.76 -2.84
CA ASP A 183 -0.75 -11.90 -3.86
C ASP A 183 -1.89 -11.29 -4.70
N SER A 184 -2.01 -9.97 -4.72
CA SER A 184 -3.12 -9.31 -5.41
C SER A 184 -3.14 -9.60 -6.91
N HIS A 185 -2.03 -10.07 -7.49
CA HIS A 185 -1.99 -10.54 -8.86
C HIS A 185 -3.00 -11.65 -9.17
N PHE A 186 -3.38 -12.48 -8.20
CA PHE A 186 -4.45 -13.48 -8.38
C PHE A 186 -5.82 -12.87 -8.66
N VAL A 187 -6.02 -11.57 -8.36
CA VAL A 187 -7.28 -10.86 -8.61
C VAL A 187 -7.42 -10.51 -10.09
N PHE A 188 -6.34 -10.09 -10.76
CA PHE A 188 -6.43 -9.50 -12.10
C PHE A 188 -5.79 -10.33 -13.22
N ALA A 189 -4.91 -11.29 -12.92
CA ALA A 189 -4.29 -12.12 -13.94
C ALA A 189 -3.88 -13.52 -13.43
N PRO A 190 -3.83 -14.54 -14.32
CA PRO A 190 -3.45 -15.90 -13.94
C PRO A 190 -2.04 -15.96 -13.30
N SER A 191 -1.93 -16.64 -12.16
CA SER A 191 -0.66 -16.95 -11.48
C SER A 191 -0.50 -18.47 -11.31
N PRO A 192 0.19 -19.18 -12.25
CA PRO A 192 0.33 -20.63 -12.18
C PRO A 192 1.20 -21.10 -11.01
N VAL A 193 0.58 -21.72 -10.01
CA VAL A 193 1.25 -22.19 -8.79
C VAL A 193 2.14 -23.42 -8.97
N SER A 194 2.27 -23.95 -10.19
CA SER A 194 3.23 -25.00 -10.52
C SER A 194 4.68 -24.49 -10.56
N TYR A 195 4.88 -23.19 -10.75
CA TYR A 195 6.18 -22.52 -10.73
C TYR A 195 6.17 -21.16 -10.02
N ILE A 196 5.01 -20.63 -9.61
CA ILE A 196 4.93 -19.43 -8.77
C ILE A 196 4.75 -19.88 -7.30
N PRO A 197 5.74 -19.68 -6.43
CA PRO A 197 5.60 -19.97 -5.02
C PRO A 197 4.61 -18.99 -4.36
N VAL A 198 3.70 -19.53 -3.56
CA VAL A 198 2.77 -18.76 -2.74
C VAL A 198 3.50 -18.24 -1.51
N THR A 199 3.17 -17.02 -1.10
CA THR A 199 3.71 -16.37 0.09
C THR A 199 3.64 -17.28 1.31
N GLY A 200 4.74 -17.34 2.05
CA GLY A 200 4.88 -18.19 3.23
C GLY A 200 5.33 -19.62 2.93
N SER A 201 5.38 -20.07 1.67
CA SER A 201 5.92 -21.40 1.33
C SER A 201 7.44 -21.50 1.43
N GLY A 202 8.15 -20.37 1.25
CA GLY A 202 9.62 -20.33 1.22
C GLY A 202 10.24 -21.00 -0.01
N PHE A 203 9.45 -21.36 -1.02
CA PHE A 203 9.94 -22.01 -2.24
C PHE A 203 10.39 -21.01 -3.32
N THR A 204 11.01 -21.56 -4.37
CA THR A 204 11.44 -20.82 -5.58
C THR A 204 10.61 -21.25 -6.79
N ASP A 205 10.94 -20.75 -7.98
CA ASP A 205 10.38 -21.22 -9.25
C ASP A 205 10.77 -22.67 -9.59
N LYS A 206 11.76 -23.22 -8.89
CA LYS A 206 12.20 -24.60 -9.02
C LYS A 206 11.65 -25.44 -7.86
N MET A 207 10.48 -26.02 -8.10
CA MET A 207 9.83 -26.94 -7.17
C MET A 207 9.75 -28.36 -7.73
N ASP A 208 10.07 -29.34 -6.89
CA ASP A 208 9.73 -30.74 -7.14
C ASP A 208 8.23 -31.01 -6.97
N PHE A 209 7.80 -32.26 -7.17
CA PHE A 209 6.40 -32.63 -7.04
C PHE A 209 5.82 -32.34 -5.65
N PHE A 210 6.56 -32.65 -4.58
CA PHE A 210 6.07 -32.50 -3.21
C PHE A 210 6.03 -31.04 -2.79
N GLN A 211 7.02 -30.24 -3.19
CA GLN A 211 7.02 -28.79 -2.99
C GLN A 211 5.85 -28.13 -3.71
N ARG A 212 5.50 -28.57 -4.93
CA ARG A 212 4.29 -28.08 -5.63
C ARG A 212 3.01 -28.43 -4.88
N VAL A 213 2.91 -29.65 -4.32
CA VAL A 213 1.77 -30.04 -3.49
C VAL A 213 1.68 -29.16 -2.24
N GLN A 214 2.80 -28.94 -1.56
CA GLN A 214 2.87 -28.04 -0.41
C GLN A 214 2.53 -26.59 -0.79
N ASN A 215 2.95 -26.13 -1.96
CA ASN A 215 2.60 -24.80 -2.48
C ASN A 215 1.09 -24.63 -2.68
N VAL A 216 0.41 -25.66 -3.18
CA VAL A 216 -1.06 -25.69 -3.31
C VAL A 216 -1.74 -25.68 -1.94
N ILE A 217 -1.16 -26.32 -0.92
CA ILE A 217 -1.69 -26.24 0.46
C ILE A 217 -1.60 -24.80 0.99
N HIS A 218 -0.47 -24.10 0.78
CA HIS A 218 -0.34 -22.69 1.14
C HIS A 218 -1.37 -21.81 0.40
N LEU A 219 -1.58 -22.06 -0.90
CA LEU A 219 -2.64 -21.38 -1.65
C LEU A 219 -4.02 -21.61 -1.03
N SER A 220 -4.32 -22.85 -0.66
CA SER A 220 -5.62 -23.24 -0.09
C SER A 220 -5.89 -22.49 1.22
N PHE A 221 -4.86 -22.25 2.03
CA PHE A 221 -4.95 -21.40 3.22
C PHE A 221 -5.29 -19.94 2.88
N ALA A 222 -4.58 -19.34 1.94
CA ALA A 222 -4.85 -17.98 1.50
C ALA A 222 -6.26 -17.84 0.90
N LEU A 223 -6.70 -18.80 0.07
CA LEU A 223 -8.05 -18.80 -0.50
C LEU A 223 -9.13 -19.04 0.55
N ALA A 224 -8.89 -19.91 1.54
CA ALA A 224 -9.81 -20.11 2.65
C ALA A 224 -9.98 -18.83 3.48
N HIS A 225 -8.89 -18.08 3.69
CA HIS A 225 -8.93 -16.76 4.30
C HIS A 225 -9.84 -15.81 3.51
N GLU A 226 -9.61 -15.65 2.20
CA GLU A 226 -10.44 -14.78 1.36
C GLU A 226 -11.92 -15.20 1.35
N TYR A 227 -12.20 -16.49 1.24
CA TYR A 227 -13.57 -17.03 1.26
C TYR A 227 -14.32 -16.70 2.55
N LEU A 228 -13.62 -16.58 3.69
CA LEU A 228 -14.22 -16.24 4.97
C LEU A 228 -14.50 -14.74 5.13
N VAL A 229 -13.66 -13.87 4.54
CA VAL A 229 -13.69 -12.42 4.83
C VAL A 229 -14.42 -11.61 3.76
N ILE A 230 -14.28 -11.98 2.49
CA ILE A 230 -14.85 -11.23 1.34
C ILE A 230 -16.39 -11.13 1.38
N PRO A 231 -17.16 -12.18 1.74
CA PRO A 231 -18.62 -12.08 1.78
C PRO A 231 -19.12 -10.97 2.72
N GLY A 232 -18.42 -10.72 3.83
CA GLY A 232 -18.75 -9.62 4.74
C GLY A 232 -18.61 -8.25 4.08
N TYR A 233 -17.54 -8.05 3.30
CA TYR A 233 -17.33 -6.79 2.57
C TYR A 233 -18.27 -6.63 1.38
N ASN A 234 -18.57 -7.70 0.64
CA ASN A 234 -19.55 -7.66 -0.44
C ASN A 234 -20.94 -7.26 0.09
N ALA A 235 -21.36 -7.80 1.24
CA ALA A 235 -22.61 -7.40 1.89
C ALA A 235 -22.62 -5.91 2.30
N LEU A 236 -21.48 -5.36 2.73
CA LEU A 236 -21.36 -3.93 3.01
C LEU A 236 -21.44 -3.08 1.75
N CYS A 237 -20.81 -3.52 0.66
CA CYS A 237 -20.92 -2.80 -0.60
C CYS A 237 -22.37 -2.77 -1.09
N GLU A 238 -23.03 -3.93 -1.11
CA GLU A 238 -24.44 -4.07 -1.53
C GLU A 238 -25.38 -3.22 -0.66
N LYS A 239 -25.07 -3.07 0.63
CA LYS A 239 -25.82 -2.22 1.55
C LYS A 239 -25.66 -0.72 1.27
N TYR A 240 -24.47 -0.27 0.90
CA TYR A 240 -24.12 1.16 0.90
C TYR A 240 -23.97 1.80 -0.48
N VAL A 241 -23.72 1.00 -1.52
CA VAL A 241 -23.53 1.45 -2.90
C VAL A 241 -24.79 1.12 -3.70
N GLN A 242 -25.36 2.12 -4.39
CA GLN A 242 -26.70 2.01 -5.01
C GLN A 242 -26.81 0.90 -6.08
N ASP A 243 -25.78 0.70 -6.88
CA ASP A 243 -25.77 -0.32 -7.93
C ASP A 243 -25.24 -1.68 -7.44
N GLY A 244 -24.95 -1.80 -6.14
CA GLY A 244 -24.18 -2.89 -5.57
C GLY A 244 -22.76 -2.94 -6.13
N CYS A 245 -21.91 -3.75 -5.50
CA CYS A 245 -20.63 -4.11 -6.08
C CYS A 245 -20.06 -5.35 -5.39
N ASP A 246 -19.09 -5.96 -6.06
CA ASP A 246 -18.22 -6.98 -5.50
C ASP A 246 -16.81 -6.40 -5.38
N ILE A 247 -16.13 -6.71 -4.26
CA ILE A 247 -14.79 -6.19 -3.97
C ILE A 247 -13.79 -6.63 -5.04
N ALA A 248 -13.83 -7.87 -5.50
CA ALA A 248 -12.91 -8.34 -6.53
C ALA A 248 -13.12 -7.58 -7.84
N SER A 249 -14.38 -7.30 -8.21
CA SER A 249 -14.74 -6.50 -9.38
C SER A 249 -14.23 -5.07 -9.27
N ILE A 250 -14.38 -4.40 -8.11
CA ILE A 250 -13.79 -3.05 -7.91
C ILE A 250 -12.27 -3.08 -8.15
N MET A 251 -11.58 -4.10 -7.64
CA MET A 251 -10.13 -4.20 -7.77
C MET A 251 -9.69 -4.49 -9.21
N GLN A 252 -10.45 -5.32 -9.94
CA GLN A 252 -10.21 -5.58 -11.37
C GLN A 252 -10.46 -4.34 -12.24
N ASP A 253 -11.47 -3.54 -11.88
CA ASP A 253 -11.85 -2.30 -12.57
C ASP A 253 -11.00 -1.09 -12.18
N ALA A 254 -10.01 -1.24 -11.29
CA ALA A 254 -9.16 -0.13 -10.85
C ALA A 254 -8.45 0.53 -12.05
N ASP A 255 -8.46 1.86 -12.12
CA ASP A 255 -7.87 2.62 -13.23
C ASP A 255 -6.36 2.41 -13.32
N ILE A 256 -5.67 2.39 -12.17
CA ILE A 256 -4.23 2.13 -12.07
C ILE A 256 -3.94 1.28 -10.85
N TRP A 257 -3.07 0.29 -11.03
CA TRP A 257 -2.45 -0.44 -9.93
C TRP A 257 -0.95 -0.15 -9.87
N LEU A 258 -0.55 0.67 -8.90
CA LEU A 258 0.85 0.90 -8.54
C LEU A 258 1.36 -0.29 -7.72
N PHE A 259 1.74 -1.35 -8.43
CA PHE A 259 2.12 -2.64 -7.86
C PHE A 259 3.51 -2.53 -7.23
N ARG A 260 3.60 -2.73 -5.91
CA ARG A 260 4.83 -2.57 -5.12
C ARG A 260 5.80 -3.74 -5.31
N SER A 261 6.33 -3.88 -6.51
CA SER A 261 7.37 -4.83 -6.90
C SER A 261 8.10 -4.31 -8.14
N ASP A 262 9.33 -4.78 -8.37
CA ASP A 262 9.96 -4.68 -9.69
C ASP A 262 9.66 -5.96 -10.48
N PHE A 263 9.49 -5.85 -11.79
CA PHE A 263 9.28 -7.01 -12.65
C PHE A 263 10.54 -7.89 -12.78
N VAL A 264 11.73 -7.33 -12.54
CA VAL A 264 13.01 -8.07 -12.55
C VAL A 264 13.09 -9.05 -11.37
N PHE A 265 12.45 -8.73 -10.25
CA PHE A 265 12.42 -9.57 -9.05
C PHE A 265 11.14 -10.41 -8.92
N ASP A 266 10.23 -10.35 -9.90
CA ASP A 266 8.99 -11.13 -9.89
C ASP A 266 9.09 -12.35 -10.83
N PHE A 267 8.21 -13.32 -10.61
CA PHE A 267 8.15 -14.50 -11.46
C PHE A 267 7.53 -14.16 -12.82
N PRO A 268 7.95 -14.81 -13.92
CA PRO A 268 7.41 -14.52 -15.25
C PRO A 268 5.93 -14.93 -15.31
N ARG A 269 5.03 -13.94 -15.36
CA ARG A 269 3.57 -14.13 -15.45
C ARG A 269 2.91 -12.99 -16.24
N PRO A 270 1.76 -13.21 -16.89
CA PRO A 270 1.04 -12.16 -17.60
C PRO A 270 0.56 -11.08 -16.64
N THR A 271 0.66 -9.81 -17.01
CA THR A 271 0.16 -8.68 -16.21
C THR A 271 -0.85 -7.87 -17.01
N MET A 272 -1.72 -7.14 -16.31
CA MET A 272 -2.75 -6.31 -16.95
C MET A 272 -2.19 -4.93 -17.34
N PRO A 273 -2.69 -4.28 -18.41
CA PRO A 273 -2.13 -3.01 -18.90
C PRO A 273 -2.21 -1.84 -17.91
N ASN A 274 -3.16 -1.87 -16.97
CA ASN A 274 -3.33 -0.88 -15.91
C ASN A 274 -2.41 -1.11 -14.70
N VAL A 275 -1.61 -2.18 -14.70
CA VAL A 275 -0.69 -2.52 -13.61
C VAL A 275 0.70 -1.96 -13.91
N VAL A 276 1.16 -1.06 -13.06
CA VAL A 276 2.47 -0.40 -13.15
C VAL A 276 3.36 -0.90 -12.01
N TYR A 277 4.40 -1.64 -12.36
CA TYR A 277 5.42 -2.10 -11.40
C TYR A 277 6.28 -0.91 -10.96
N ILE A 278 6.24 -0.60 -9.67
CA ILE A 278 6.98 0.52 -9.08
C ILE A 278 8.03 0.01 -8.09
N GLY A 279 9.00 -0.77 -8.56
CA GLY A 279 10.13 -1.21 -7.73
C GLY A 279 11.07 -0.05 -7.38
N GLY A 280 11.63 -0.04 -6.17
CA GLY A 280 12.69 0.89 -5.77
C GLY A 280 12.29 2.38 -5.66
N PHE A 281 11.02 2.72 -5.82
CA PHE A 281 10.52 4.10 -5.72
C PHE A 281 10.81 4.77 -4.36
N GLN A 282 11.03 3.98 -3.31
CA GLN A 282 11.40 4.45 -1.98
C GLN A 282 12.91 4.75 -1.82
N CYS A 283 13.74 4.40 -2.79
CA CYS A 283 15.19 4.62 -2.71
C CYS A 283 15.51 6.12 -2.78
N LYS A 284 16.21 6.63 -1.78
CA LYS A 284 16.72 8.01 -1.72
C LYS A 284 18.25 8.00 -1.82
N PRO A 285 18.89 9.07 -2.32
CA PRO A 285 20.34 9.19 -2.29
C PRO A 285 20.89 8.98 -0.87
N ALA A 286 21.99 8.24 -0.76
CA ALA A 286 22.64 7.97 0.52
C ALA A 286 23.01 9.28 1.22
N GLN A 287 22.61 9.40 2.49
CA GLN A 287 23.02 10.49 3.36
C GLN A 287 24.30 10.09 4.12
N PRO A 288 25.15 11.06 4.50
CA PRO A 288 26.30 10.75 5.35
C PRO A 288 25.83 10.12 6.67
N LEU A 289 26.58 9.15 7.17
CA LEU A 289 26.29 8.56 8.47
C LEU A 289 26.52 9.61 9.58
N PRO A 290 25.76 9.54 10.68
CA PRO A 290 26.13 10.26 11.90
C PRO A 290 27.57 9.91 12.29
N ALA A 291 28.33 10.90 12.77
CA ALA A 291 29.77 10.75 13.01
C ALA A 291 30.13 9.51 13.85
N GLU A 292 29.36 9.22 14.89
CA GLU A 292 29.57 8.04 15.75
C GLU A 292 29.38 6.71 15.00
N LEU A 293 28.39 6.64 14.09
CA LEU A 293 28.13 5.45 13.30
C LEU A 293 29.17 5.30 12.18
N GLU A 294 29.61 6.42 11.60
CA GLU A 294 30.72 6.45 10.65
C GLU A 294 31.99 5.91 11.32
N ASP A 295 32.36 6.43 12.48
CA ASP A 295 33.53 5.97 13.25
C ASP A 295 33.43 4.48 13.58
N PHE A 296 32.25 4.00 13.99
CA PHE A 296 32.01 2.58 14.23
C PHE A 296 32.22 1.74 12.97
N VAL A 297 31.61 2.12 11.84
CA VAL A 297 31.74 1.39 10.57
C VAL A 297 33.18 1.40 10.07
N GLN A 298 33.88 2.54 10.16
CA GLN A 298 35.28 2.67 9.76
C GLN A 298 36.21 1.88 10.69
N SER A 299 35.89 1.76 11.98
CA SER A 299 36.70 0.98 12.94
C SER A 299 36.73 -0.52 12.64
N ALA A 300 35.74 -1.04 11.90
CA ALA A 300 35.67 -2.44 11.54
C ALA A 300 36.76 -2.88 10.54
N GLY A 301 37.38 -1.94 9.83
CA GLY A 301 38.46 -2.20 8.89
C GLY A 301 38.11 -3.27 7.85
N GLU A 302 39.01 -4.24 7.65
CA GLU A 302 38.82 -5.32 6.67
C GLU A 302 37.75 -6.35 7.07
N HIS A 303 37.33 -6.37 8.34
CA HIS A 303 36.33 -7.32 8.84
C HIS A 303 34.89 -6.93 8.44
N GLY A 304 34.65 -5.64 8.15
CA GLY A 304 33.34 -5.13 7.78
C GLY A 304 32.31 -5.18 8.92
N VAL A 305 31.07 -4.84 8.59
CA VAL A 305 29.95 -4.77 9.55
C VAL A 305 28.80 -5.66 9.13
N ILE A 306 28.09 -6.22 10.12
CA ILE A 306 26.84 -6.94 9.91
C ILE A 306 25.70 -6.03 10.37
N ILE A 307 24.80 -5.68 9.45
CA ILE A 307 23.59 -4.93 9.77
C ILE A 307 22.44 -5.92 9.90
N MET A 308 21.83 -5.96 11.07
CA MET A 308 20.62 -6.74 11.35
C MET A 308 19.47 -5.79 11.68
N THR A 309 18.32 -5.98 11.03
CA THR A 309 17.08 -5.24 11.31
C THR A 309 15.91 -6.20 11.38
N MET A 310 14.98 -5.97 12.31
CA MET A 310 13.78 -6.80 12.54
C MET A 310 12.50 -6.14 12.00
N GLY A 311 12.63 -5.03 11.28
CA GLY A 311 11.50 -4.31 10.71
C GLY A 311 10.66 -3.54 11.73
N SER A 312 9.46 -3.13 11.32
CA SER A 312 8.64 -2.14 12.04
C SER A 312 7.71 -2.72 13.10
N LEU A 313 7.54 -4.04 13.16
CA LEU A 313 6.55 -4.71 14.02
C LEU A 313 7.19 -5.44 15.22
N SER A 314 8.53 -5.47 15.30
CA SER A 314 9.27 -6.14 16.36
C SER A 314 9.92 -5.09 17.27
N THR A 315 9.43 -4.96 18.51
CA THR A 315 9.96 -3.99 19.48
C THR A 315 10.82 -4.61 20.57
N ASP A 316 10.67 -5.92 20.85
CA ASP A 316 11.26 -6.53 22.04
C ASP A 316 11.74 -7.97 21.79
N TYR A 317 12.87 -8.14 21.09
CA TYR A 317 13.62 -9.40 21.15
C TYR A 317 14.88 -9.21 22.00
N PRO A 318 15.10 -10.03 23.05
CA PRO A 318 16.37 -10.02 23.75
C PRO A 318 17.46 -10.49 22.79
N VAL A 319 18.43 -9.61 22.50
CA VAL A 319 19.57 -9.83 21.58
C VAL A 319 20.25 -11.20 21.78
N HIS A 320 20.23 -11.73 23.00
CA HIS A 320 20.82 -13.03 23.35
C HIS A 320 20.15 -14.27 22.70
N SER A 321 18.90 -14.19 22.23
CA SER A 321 18.24 -15.34 21.58
C SER A 321 18.55 -15.47 20.08
N LEU A 322 19.17 -14.45 19.47
CA LEU A 322 19.45 -14.39 18.03
C LEU A 322 20.88 -14.80 17.65
N MET A 323 21.78 -14.96 18.62
CA MET A 323 23.20 -15.32 18.41
C MET A 323 23.53 -16.76 18.83
N LYS A 324 22.65 -17.74 18.54
CA LYS A 324 22.93 -19.16 18.78
C LYS A 324 23.32 -19.90 17.53
#